data_AF-A0A963WFI6-F1
#
_entry.id   AF-A0A963WFI6-F1
#
_cell.length_a   1.000
_cell.length_b   1.000
_cell.length_c   1.000
_cell.angle_alpha   90.00
_cell.angle_beta   90.00
_cell.angle_gamma   90.00
#
_symmetry.space_group_name_H-M   'P 1'
#
loop_
_entity.id
_entity.type
_entity.pdbx_description
1 polymer ?
#
loop_
_entity_poly.entity_id
_entity_poly.type
_entity_poly.pdbx_seq_one_letter_code
_entity_poly.pdbx_strand_id
1 'polypeptide(L)' 'TAIGAAAPVQGADQTLADADGHLRQRYGIGASGGAYLLRPDQHVCARWLTLDATRLQAAFRQALPQ' A
#
# COMPACT_ATOMS: atom_id res chain seq x y z
N THR A 1 -1.52 6.83 0.23
CA THR A 1 -0.56 7.06 -0.87
C THR A 1 -0.70 6.00 -1.93
N ALA A 2 -0.84 6.41 -3.20
CA ALA A 2 -0.76 5.52 -4.36
C ALA A 2 0.65 5.59 -4.98
N ILE A 3 1.17 4.48 -5.48
CA ILE A 3 2.52 4.38 -6.06
C ILE A 3 2.43 3.90 -7.51
N GLY A 4 3.18 4.53 -8.41
CA GLY A 4 3.31 4.12 -9.81
C GLY A 4 2.06 4.35 -10.65
N ALA A 5 1.14 5.21 -10.21
CA ALA A 5 0.02 5.67 -11.03
C ALA A 5 0.47 6.84 -11.92
N ALA A 6 0.04 6.83 -13.19
CA ALA A 6 0.37 7.89 -14.15
C ALA A 6 -0.40 9.20 -13.93
N ALA A 7 -1.42 9.17 -13.06
CA ALA A 7 -2.26 10.30 -12.70
C ALA A 7 -2.64 10.23 -11.22
N PRO A 8 -3.08 11.35 -10.61
CA PRO A 8 -3.60 11.34 -9.24
C PRO A 8 -4.71 10.31 -9.05
N VAL A 9 -4.63 9.53 -7.98
CA VAL A 9 -5.64 8.51 -7.65
C VAL A 9 -6.68 9.11 -6.71
N GLN A 10 -7.96 9.04 -7.09
CA GLN A 10 -9.06 9.49 -6.25
C GLN A 10 -9.05 8.77 -4.89
N GLY A 11 -9.12 9.52 -3.79
CA GLY A 11 -9.09 8.99 -2.44
C GLY A 11 -7.68 8.72 -1.88
N ALA A 12 -6.62 8.99 -2.64
CA ALA A 12 -5.25 8.98 -2.12
C ALA A 12 -4.78 10.42 -1.85
N ASP A 13 -4.25 10.67 -0.66
CA ASP A 13 -3.69 12.00 -0.31
C ASP A 13 -2.45 12.35 -1.12
N GLN A 14 -1.70 11.33 -1.55
CA GLN A 14 -0.47 11.46 -2.31
C GLN A 14 -0.41 10.39 -3.39
N THR A 15 0.17 10.75 -4.53
CA THR A 15 0.54 9.84 -5.60
C THR A 15 2.02 10.01 -5.90
N LEU A 16 2.81 8.94 -5.77
CA LEU A 16 4.24 8.97 -6.04
C LEU A 16 4.53 8.18 -7.31
N ALA A 17 5.37 8.73 -8.19
CA ALA A 17 5.85 8.00 -9.35
C ALA A 17 6.82 6.89 -8.92
N ASP A 18 6.79 5.78 -9.65
CA ASP A 18 7.75 4.67 -9.54
C ASP A 18 8.26 4.33 -10.94
N ALA A 19 8.80 5.33 -11.64
CA ALA A 19 9.14 5.25 -13.06
C ALA A 19 10.17 4.13 -13.35
N ASP A 20 11.13 3.94 -12.44
CA ASP A 20 12.17 2.92 -12.55
C ASP A 20 11.77 1.58 -11.88
N GLY A 21 10.59 1.50 -11.27
CA GLY A 21 10.10 0.29 -10.61
C GLY A 21 10.83 -0.10 -9.32
N HIS A 22 11.62 0.80 -8.73
CA HIS A 22 12.38 0.53 -7.50
C HIS A 22 11.47 0.13 -6.34
N LEU A 23 10.33 0.79 -6.16
CA LEU A 23 9.39 0.45 -5.09
C LEU A 23 8.72 -0.89 -5.38
N ARG A 24 8.27 -1.13 -6.61
CA ARG A 24 7.72 -2.44 -7.03
C ARG A 24 8.70 -3.58 -6.77
N GLN A 25 9.98 -3.42 -7.13
CA GLN A 25 10.99 -4.44 -6.93
C GLN A 25 11.26 -4.67 -5.44
N ARG A 26 11.50 -3.60 -4.66
CA ARG A 26 11.87 -3.71 -3.25
C ARG A 26 10.74 -4.25 -2.37
N TYR A 27 9.49 -3.91 -2.70
CA TYR A 27 8.30 -4.37 -1.98
C TYR A 27 7.62 -5.56 -2.67
N GLY A 28 8.23 -6.19 -3.68
CA GLY A 28 7.69 -7.40 -4.32
C GLY A 28 6.28 -7.23 -4.91
N ILE A 29 5.91 -6.03 -5.37
CA ILE A 29 4.61 -5.77 -6.01
C ILE A 29 4.74 -5.98 -7.52
N GLY A 30 4.50 -7.22 -7.96
CA GLY A 30 4.58 -7.59 -9.37
C GLY A 30 3.32 -7.27 -10.19
N ALA A 31 2.16 -7.13 -9.55
CA ALA A 31 0.87 -6.91 -10.20
C ALA A 31 0.14 -5.69 -9.62
N SER A 32 -0.73 -5.09 -10.43
CA SER A 32 -1.66 -4.06 -9.97
C SER A 32 -2.59 -4.62 -8.88
N GLY A 33 -2.86 -3.82 -7.85
CA GLY A 33 -3.73 -4.21 -6.72
C GLY A 33 -2.99 -4.69 -5.46
N GLY A 34 -1.66 -4.77 -5.51
CA GLY A 34 -0.85 -5.00 -4.31
C GLY A 34 -0.87 -3.80 -3.36
N ALA A 35 -0.76 -4.07 -2.06
CA ALA A 35 -0.82 -3.05 -1.03
C ALA A 35 0.01 -3.42 0.20
N TYR A 36 0.46 -2.38 0.92
CA TYR A 36 1.13 -2.49 2.21
C TYR A 36 0.42 -1.57 3.20
N LEU A 37 0.15 -2.08 4.40
CA LEU A 37 -0.27 -1.28 5.54
C LEU A 37 0.95 -1.02 6.41
N LEU A 38 1.33 0.25 6.51
CA LEU A 38 2.51 0.71 7.25
C LEU A 38 2.09 1.60 8.41
N ARG A 39 2.78 1.49 9.54
CA ARG A 39 2.71 2.44 10.65
C ARG A 39 3.76 3.55 10.50
N PRO A 40 3.59 4.70 11.20
CA PRO A 40 4.57 5.78 11.19
C PRO A 40 5.97 5.40 11.67
N ASP A 41 6.08 4.35 12.49
CA ASP A 41 7.35 3.75 12.94
C ASP A 41 7.99 2.79 11.91
N GLN A 42 7.50 2.81 10.66
CA GLN A 42 7.92 1.96 9.55
C GLN A 42 7.59 0.46 9.72
N HIS A 43 6.76 0.10 10.70
CA HIS A 43 6.31 -1.28 10.84
C HIS A 43 5.34 -1.67 9.71
N VAL A 44 5.56 -2.85 9.10
CA VAL A 44 4.64 -3.46 8.13
C VAL A 44 3.58 -4.26 8.88
N CYS A 45 2.39 -3.69 9.05
CA CYS A 45 1.28 -4.37 9.71
C CYS A 45 0.66 -5.48 8.84
N ALA A 46 0.62 -5.26 7.52
CA ALA A 46 0.08 -6.22 6.57
C ALA A 46 0.59 -5.96 5.15
N ARG A 47 0.56 -7.00 4.33
CA ARG A 47 0.91 -6.97 2.90
C ARG A 47 -0.05 -7.82 2.09
N TRP A 48 -0.40 -7.36 0.90
CA TRP A 48 -1.32 -8.05 -0.01
C TRP A 48 -0.82 -8.02 -1.44
N LEU A 49 -1.03 -9.13 -2.17
CA LEU A 49 -0.91 -9.16 -3.63
C LEU A 49 -2.15 -8.59 -4.31
N THR A 50 -3.32 -8.79 -3.70
CA THR A 50 -4.58 -8.19 -4.10
C THR A 50 -5.32 -7.76 -2.84
N LEU A 51 -5.62 -6.46 -2.75
CA LEU A 51 -6.33 -5.87 -1.63
C LEU A 51 -7.85 -5.85 -1.87
N ASP A 52 -8.60 -6.15 -0.82
CA ASP A 52 -10.03 -5.85 -0.73
C ASP A 52 -10.32 -5.06 0.56
N ALA A 53 -11.49 -4.41 0.60
CA ALA A 53 -11.88 -3.52 1.69
C ALA A 53 -12.00 -4.24 3.04
N THR A 54 -12.51 -5.46 3.06
CA THR A 54 -12.71 -6.25 4.28
C THR A 54 -11.37 -6.60 4.92
N ARG A 55 -10.41 -7.05 4.11
CA ARG A 55 -9.05 -7.37 4.55
C ARG A 55 -8.31 -6.15 5.07
N LEU A 56 -8.47 -5.01 4.40
CA LEU A 56 -7.89 -3.75 4.85
C LEU A 56 -8.43 -3.39 6.25
N GLN A 57 -9.75 -3.42 6.41
CA GLN A 57 -10.39 -3.01 7.66
C GLN A 57 -10.01 -3.94 8.83
N ALA A 58 -9.91 -5.24 8.58
CA ALA A 58 -9.45 -6.21 9.59
C ALA A 58 -8.01 -5.93 10.04
N ALA A 59 -7.08 -5.77 9.09
CA ALA A 59 -5.69 -5.50 9.41
C ALA A 59 -5.50 -4.13 10.08
N PHE A 60 -6.28 -3.13 9.65
CA PHE A 60 -6.26 -1.80 10.26
C PHE A 60 -6.67 -1.86 11.73
N ARG A 61 -7.77 -2.55 12.05
CA ARG A 61 -8.20 -2.75 13.44
C ARG A 61 -7.16 -3.46 14.30
N GLN A 62 -6.42 -4.40 13.72
CA GLN A 62 -5.35 -5.12 14.41
C GLN A 62 -4.07 -4.29 14.60
N ALA A 63 -3.83 -3.30 13.73
CA ALA A 63 -2.67 -2.43 13.78
C ALA A 63 -2.79 -1.28 14.81
N LEU A 64 -4.02 -0.97 15.22
CA LEU A 64 -4.30 0.04 16.24
C LEU A 64 -3.93 -0.49 17.63
N PRO A 65 -3.39 0.39 18.51
CA PRO A 65 -3.26 0.04 19.92
C PRO A 65 -4.63 -0.27 20.54
N GLN A 66 -4.65 -1.23 21.46
CA GLN A 66 -5.82 -1.52 22.30
C GLN A 66 -5.99 -0.47 23.38
#